data_AF-A0A3A8X011-F1
#
_entry.id   AF-A0A3A8X011-F1
#
_cell.length_a   1.000
_cell.length_b   1.000
_cell.length_c   1.000
_cell.angle_alpha   90.00
_cell.angle_beta   90.00
_cell.angle_gamma   90.00
#
_symmetry.space_group_name_H-M   'P 1'
#
loop_
_entity.id
_entity.type
_entity.pdbx_description
1 polymer ?
#
loop_
_entity_poly.entity_id
_entity_poly.type
_entity_poly.pdbx_seq_one_letter_code
_entity_poly.pdbx_strand_id
1 'polypeptide(L)' 'MQKEDNIEAVILGCTELPLLLNDEVCSIPCLDTMKIHIQHLIDLIVE' A
#
# COMPACT_ATOMS: atom_id res chain seq x y z
N MET A 1 4.92 16.98 8.00
CA MET A 1 3.81 16.13 7.52
C MET A 1 3.74 14.83 8.31
N GLN A 2 4.52 13.76 8.05
CA GLN A 2 4.34 12.46 8.74
C GLN A 2 4.17 12.55 10.27
N LYS A 3 5.14 13.12 10.99
CA LYS A 3 5.08 13.26 12.46
C LYS A 3 4.11 14.32 12.95
N GLU A 4 3.87 15.36 12.15
CA GLU A 4 3.00 16.48 12.52
C GLU A 4 1.53 16.07 12.45
N ASP A 5 1.19 15.27 11.44
CA ASP A 5 -0.17 14.82 11.14
C ASP A 5 -0.45 13.40 11.70
N ASN A 6 0.52 12.79 12.39
CA ASN A 6 0.47 11.41 12.91
C ASN A 6 0.09 10.38 11.82
N ILE A 7 0.74 10.45 10.66
CA ILE A 7 0.51 9.51 9.56
C ILE A 7 1.19 8.18 9.88
N GLU A 8 0.40 7.11 9.97
CA GLU A 8 0.86 5.77 10.33
C GLU A 8 1.13 4.87 9.12
N ALA A 9 0.52 5.15 7.97
CA ALA A 9 0.72 4.43 6.71
C ALA A 9 0.34 5.31 5.51
N VAL A 10 0.78 4.93 4.30
CA VAL A 10 0.42 5.61 3.04
C VAL A 10 -0.27 4.63 2.10
N ILE A 11 -1.36 5.07 1.47
CA ILE A 11 -2.05 4.30 0.43
C ILE A 11 -1.43 4.62 -0.93
N LEU A 12 -0.96 3.59 -1.64
CA LEU A 12 -0.48 3.72 -3.02
C LEU A 12 -1.65 3.49 -3.97
N GLY A 13 -2.36 4.57 -4.29
CA GLY A 13 -3.62 4.52 -5.03
C GLY A 13 -3.51 4.31 -6.55
N CYS A 14 -2.32 4.53 -7.13
CA CYS A 14 -2.07 4.35 -8.56
C CYS A 14 -0.99 3.29 -8.77
N THR A 15 -1.06 2.53 -9.86
CA THR A 15 -0.11 1.45 -10.19
C THR A 15 1.33 1.90 -10.41
N GLU A 16 1.53 3.17 -10.74
CA GLU A 16 2.83 3.78 -10.97
C GLU A 16 3.56 4.12 -9.66
N LEU A 17 2.82 4.39 -8.58
CA LEU A 17 3.41 4.78 -7.29
C LEU A 17 4.28 3.64 -6.69
N PRO A 18 3.83 2.36 -6.66
CA PRO A 18 4.66 1.24 -6.21
C PRO A 18 5.98 1.05 -6.95
N LEU A 19 6.14 1.61 -8.16
CA LEU A 19 7.41 1.54 -8.91
C LEU A 19 8.50 2.43 -8.31
N LEU A 20 8.10 3.47 -7.56
CA LEU A 20 9.01 4.46 -6.96
C LEU A 20 8.95 4.46 -5.43
N LEU A 21 7.83 4.05 -4.83
CA LEU A 21 7.55 4.08 -3.40
C LEU A 21 7.23 2.68 -2.91
N ASN A 22 7.85 2.27 -1.81
CA ASN A 22 7.64 0.98 -1.15
C ASN A 22 8.20 1.02 0.28
N ASP A 23 8.06 -0.07 1.02
CA ASP A 23 8.53 -0.17 2.41
C ASP A 23 10.06 -0.06 2.56
N GLU A 24 10.84 -0.26 1.49
CA GLU A 24 12.30 -0.08 1.55
C GLU A 24 12.72 1.39 1.52
N VAL A 25 11.89 2.26 0.93
CA VAL A 25 12.18 3.71 0.78
C VAL A 25 11.31 4.60 1.67
N CYS A 26 10.18 4.09 2.16
CA CYS A 26 9.26 4.84 3.02
C CYS A 26 9.48 4.51 4.50
N SER A 27 9.40 5.52 5.37
CA SER A 27 9.50 5.39 6.83
C SER A 27 8.22 4.85 7.49
N ILE A 28 7.17 4.62 6.71
CA ILE A 28 5.87 4.09 7.13
C ILE A 28 5.42 3.04 6.12
N PRO A 29 4.58 2.08 6.54
CA PRO A 29 3.99 1.08 5.65
C PRO A 29 3.33 1.70 4.41
N CYS A 30 3.62 1.09 3.26
CA CYS A 30 2.99 1.37 1.98
C CYS A 30 1.90 0.34 1.68
N LEU A 31 0.65 0.79 1.65
CA LEU A 31 -0.51 -0.03 1.31
C LEU A 31 -0.77 0.03 -0.21
N ASP A 32 -0.24 -0.95 -0.93
CA ASP A 32 -0.50 -1.14 -2.36
C ASP A 32 -1.94 -1.64 -2.58
N THR A 33 -2.82 -0.74 -3.04
CA THR A 33 -4.26 -1.02 -3.17
C THR A 33 -4.54 -2.13 -4.17
N MET A 34 -3.78 -2.19 -5.26
CA MET A 34 -3.96 -3.21 -6.30
C MET A 34 -3.58 -4.59 -5.78
N LYS A 35 -2.46 -4.71 -5.05
CA LYS A 35 -2.08 -5.99 -4.42
C LYS A 35 -3.12 -6.44 -3.39
N ILE A 36 -3.57 -5.54 -2.52
CA ILE A 36 -4.56 -5.86 -1.48
C ILE A 36 -5.87 -6.34 -2.12
N HIS A 37 -6.37 -5.63 -3.15
CA HIS A 37 -7.59 -6.03 -3.85
C HIS A 37 -7.44 -7.38 -4.56
N ILE A 38 -6.34 -7.60 -5.28
CA ILE A 38 -6.12 -8.86 -6.00
C ILE A 38 -6.00 -10.02 -5.01
N GLN A 39 -5.28 -9.85 -3.90
CA GLN A 39 -5.16 -10.90 -2.88
C GLN A 39 -6.54 -11.27 -2.33
N HIS A 40 -7.36 -10.28 -1.97
CA HIS A 40 -8.71 -10.53 -1.47
C HIS A 40 -9.59 -11.25 -2.49
N LEU A 41 -9.49 -10.89 -3.78
CA LEU A 41 -10.22 -11.57 -4.84
C LEU A 41 -9.77 -13.03 -5.01
N ILE A 42 -8.46 -13.31 -4.90
CA ILE A 42 -7.94 -14.68 -4.94
C ILE A 42 -8.48 -15.49 -3.75
N ASP A 43 -8.42 -14.92 -2.55
CA ASP A 43 -8.91 -15.57 -1.33
C ASP A 43 -10.39 -15.98 -1.48
N LEU A 44 -11.24 -15.08 -1.99
CA LEU A 44 -12.65 -15.34 -2.28
C LEU A 44 -12.91 -16.42 -3.35
N ILE A 45 -11.95 -16.66 -4.25
CA ILE A 45 -12.06 -17.68 -5.31
C ILE A 45 -11.62 -19.05 -4.80
N VAL A 46 -10.69 -19.09 -3.84
CA VAL A 46 -10.07 -20.33 -3.34
C VAL A 46 -10.83 -20.92 -2.13
N GLU A 47 -11.58 -20.10 -1.39
CA GLU A 47 -12.55 -20.53 -0.35
C GLU A 47 -13.84 -21.12 -0.94
#